data_AF-A0A832B6D1-F1
#
_entry.id   AF-A0A832B6D1-F1
#
_cell.length_a   1.000
_cell.length_b   1.000
_cell.length_c   1.000
_cell.angle_alpha   90.00
_cell.angle_beta   90.00
_cell.angle_gamma   90.00
#
_symmetry.space_group_name_H-M   'P 1'
#
loop_
_entity.id
_entity.type
_entity.pdbx_description
1 polymer ?
#
loop_
_entity_poly.entity_id
_entity_poly.type
_entity_poly.pdbx_seq_one_letter_code
_entity_poly.pdbx_strand_id
1 'polypeptide(L)'
;AAYLLWRGRLFTSRAMLWVLMLSFPFPYIATTAGWMTAELGRQPWLVYGLQRTTHGTSPLVSGGDVAFTTLGFLGLYMVVGILFLYLVMREISRGPEPATPALASTQASAA
;
A
#
# COMPACT_ATOMS: atom_id res chain seq x y z
N ALA A 1 3.85 -9.43 18.68
CA ALA A 1 2.89 -8.36 19.09
C ALA A 1 1.63 -8.92 19.75
N ALA A 2 0.83 -9.76 19.09
CA ALA A 2 -0.44 -10.29 19.62
C ALA A 2 -0.33 -10.94 21.02
N TYR A 3 0.71 -11.76 21.23
CA TYR A 3 0.98 -12.35 22.55
C TYR A 3 1.23 -11.32 23.67
N LEU A 4 2.00 -10.25 23.38
CA LEU A 4 2.26 -9.18 24.34
C LEU A 4 1.05 -8.28 24.57
N LEU A 5 0.19 -8.13 23.55
CA LEU A 5 -1.10 -7.43 23.68
C LEU A 5 -2.03 -8.18 24.63
N TRP A 6 -2.17 -9.49 24.44
CA TRP A 6 -2.97 -10.35 25.32
C TRP A 6 -2.48 -10.33 26.78
N ARG A 7 -1.17 -10.17 27.00
CA ARG A 7 -0.57 -10.03 28.33
C ARG A 7 -0.59 -8.60 28.90
N GLY A 8 -1.16 -7.63 28.17
CA GLY A 8 -1.21 -6.22 28.58
C GLY A 8 0.15 -5.50 28.61
N ARG A 9 1.22 -6.10 28.08
CA ARG A 9 2.60 -5.54 28.13
C ARG A 9 3.07 -4.94 26.81
N LEU A 10 2.19 -4.83 25.82
CA LEU A 10 2.55 -4.30 24.50
C LEU A 10 3.01 -2.84 24.60
N PHE A 11 2.23 -2.00 25.27
CA PHE A 11 2.50 -0.56 25.38
C PHE A 11 3.72 -0.23 26.25
N THR A 12 4.17 -1.16 27.09
CA THR A 12 5.37 -0.99 27.92
C THR A 12 6.65 -1.43 27.22
N SER A 13 6.54 -2.22 26.15
CA SER A 13 7.68 -2.83 25.46
C SER A 13 8.16 -1.96 24.28
N ARG A 14 9.05 -0.99 24.53
CA ARG A 14 9.58 -0.06 23.50
C ARG A 14 10.15 -0.78 22.27
N ALA A 15 10.89 -1.87 22.46
CA ALA A 15 11.47 -2.63 21.36
C ALA A 15 10.41 -3.22 20.41
N MET A 16 9.30 -3.73 20.96
CA MET A 16 8.21 -4.29 20.15
C MET A 16 7.45 -3.20 19.38
N LEU A 17 7.31 -2.00 19.95
CA LEU A 17 6.70 -0.86 19.25
C LEU A 17 7.54 -0.42 18.04
N TRP A 18 8.87 -0.41 18.16
CA TRP A 18 9.77 -0.13 17.04
C TRP A 18 9.67 -1.18 15.92
N VAL A 19 9.63 -2.47 16.29
CA VAL A 19 9.44 -3.56 15.33
C VAL A 19 8.12 -3.40 14.57
N LEU A 20 7.04 -3.07 15.28
CA LEU A 20 5.73 -2.81 14.67
C LEU A 20 5.76 -1.62 13.72
N MET A 21 6.38 -0.51 14.13
CA MET A 21 6.50 0.69 13.29
C MET A 21 7.28 0.41 12.01
N LEU A 22 8.39 -0.31 12.11
CA LEU A 22 9.23 -0.68 10.96
C LEU A 22 8.61 -1.80 10.12
N SER A 23 7.55 -2.47 10.59
CA SER A 23 6.89 -3.55 9.85
C SER A 23 5.96 -3.07 8.73
N PHE A 24 5.67 -1.76 8.66
CA PHE A 24 4.73 -1.21 7.68
C PHE A 24 5.02 -1.52 6.19
N PRO A 25 6.28 -1.66 5.70
CA PRO A 25 6.52 -1.90 4.28
C PRO A 25 6.38 -3.38 3.90
N PHE A 26 6.45 -4.30 4.86
CA PHE A 26 6.44 -5.74 4.58
C PHE A 26 5.16 -6.24 3.90
N PRO A 27 3.95 -5.82 4.30
CA PRO A 27 2.73 -6.20 3.59
C PRO A 27 2.74 -5.80 2.11
N TYR A 28 3.27 -4.60 1.80
CA TYR A 28 3.39 -4.14 0.41
C TYR A 28 4.36 -5.01 -0.38
N ILE A 29 5.55 -5.27 0.17
CA ILE A 29 6.56 -6.14 -0.47
C ILE A 29 6.01 -7.54 -0.70
N ALA A 30 5.37 -8.14 0.31
CA ALA A 30 4.80 -9.48 0.21
C ALA A 30 3.70 -9.56 -0.87
N THR A 31 2.85 -8.54 -0.94
CA THR A 31 1.78 -8.46 -1.95
C THR A 31 2.37 -8.34 -3.35
N THR A 32 3.30 -7.42 -3.56
CA THR A 32 3.97 -7.25 -4.87
C THR A 32 4.73 -8.51 -5.29
N ALA A 33 5.46 -9.14 -4.38
CA ALA A 33 6.19 -10.38 -4.66
C ALA A 33 5.23 -11.54 -5.01
N GLY A 34 4.09 -11.64 -4.33
CA GLY A 34 3.05 -12.62 -4.65
C GLY A 34 2.52 -12.46 -6.07
N TRP A 35 2.16 -11.23 -6.46
CA TRP A 35 1.74 -10.91 -7.82
C TRP A 35 2.84 -11.20 -8.85
N MET A 36 4.07 -10.77 -8.59
CA MET A 36 5.22 -11.07 -9.47
C MET A 36 5.39 -12.57 -9.68
N THR A 37 5.28 -13.37 -8.61
CA THR A 37 5.40 -14.83 -8.70
C THR A 37 4.27 -15.43 -9.55
N ALA A 38 3.04 -14.97 -9.38
CA ALA A 38 1.90 -15.44 -10.18
C ALA A 38 2.06 -15.08 -11.68
N GLU A 39 2.47 -13.85 -11.98
CA GLU A 39 2.51 -13.37 -13.36
C GLU A 39 3.75 -13.78 -14.14
N LEU A 40 4.90 -13.86 -13.47
CA LEU A 40 6.12 -14.40 -14.07
C LEU A 40 6.04 -15.93 -14.16
N GLY A 41 5.39 -16.59 -13.19
CA GLY A 41 5.24 -18.04 -13.16
C GLY A 41 4.42 -18.59 -14.33
N ARG A 42 3.50 -17.81 -14.91
CA ARG A 42 2.75 -18.23 -16.11
C ARG A 42 3.43 -17.94 -17.44
N GLN A 43 4.54 -17.19 -17.47
CA GLN A 43 5.30 -17.00 -18.71
C GLN A 43 5.77 -18.38 -19.22
N PRO A 44 5.69 -18.67 -20.54
CA PRO A 44 5.50 -17.75 -21.66
C PRO A 44 4.04 -17.55 -22.12
N TRP A 45 3.06 -17.88 -21.28
CA TRP A 45 1.64 -17.88 -21.63
C TRP A 45 0.91 -16.62 -21.14
N LEU A 46 0.12 -16.02 -22.02
CA LEU A 46 -0.88 -15.03 -21.66
C LEU A 46 -2.17 -15.72 -21.21
N VAL A 47 -2.59 -16.73 -21.99
CA VAL A 47 -3.65 -17.68 -21.66
C VAL A 47 -3.08 -19.08 -21.83
N TYR A 48 -3.07 -19.86 -20.75
CA TYR A 48 -2.44 -21.18 -20.72
C TYR A 48 -2.94 -22.08 -21.85
N GLY A 49 -2.00 -22.61 -22.64
CA GLY A 49 -2.28 -23.51 -23.76
C GLY A 49 -2.96 -22.87 -24.98
N LEU A 50 -3.35 -21.59 -24.91
CA LEU A 50 -4.12 -20.91 -25.96
C LEU A 50 -3.34 -19.77 -26.62
N GLN A 51 -2.73 -18.88 -25.84
CA GLN A 51 -2.05 -17.70 -26.37
C GLN A 51 -0.73 -17.45 -25.64
N ARG A 52 0.36 -17.36 -26.42
CA ARG A 52 1.68 -16.99 -25.90
C ARG A 52 1.83 -15.47 -25.81
N THR A 53 2.63 -15.02 -24.84
CA THR A 53 2.92 -13.61 -24.60
C THR A 53 3.50 -12.92 -25.85
N THR A 54 4.31 -13.63 -26.65
CA THR A 54 4.89 -13.11 -27.90
C THR A 54 3.86 -12.78 -28.99
N HIS A 55 2.67 -13.38 -28.92
CA HIS A 55 1.56 -13.11 -29.85
C HIS A 55 0.54 -12.13 -29.26
N GLY A 56 0.80 -11.57 -28.08
CA GLY A 56 -0.09 -10.61 -27.41
C GLY A 56 0.18 -9.15 -27.78
N THR A 57 1.24 -8.86 -28.52
CA THR A 57 1.62 -7.49 -28.90
C THR A 57 0.82 -6.97 -30.09
N SER A 58 0.34 -5.72 -30.03
CA SER A 58 -0.35 -5.10 -31.16
C SER A 58 0.63 -4.75 -32.29
N PRO A 59 0.37 -5.17 -33.54
CA PRO A 59 1.25 -4.88 -34.68
C PRO A 59 1.12 -3.43 -35.19
N LEU A 60 0.06 -2.71 -34.78
CA LEU A 60 -0.27 -1.37 -35.26
C LEU A 60 0.38 -0.25 -34.43
N VAL A 61 0.94 -0.59 -33.26
CA VAL A 61 1.50 0.39 -32.31
C VAL A 61 3.01 0.35 -32.41
N SER A 62 3.63 1.50 -32.63
CA SER A 62 5.08 1.58 -32.70
C SER A 62 5.71 1.48 -31.31
N GLY A 63 6.97 1.04 -31.23
CA GLY A 63 7.72 1.04 -29.96
C GLY A 63 7.88 2.44 -29.36
N GLY A 64 7.87 3.49 -30.20
CA GLY A 64 7.93 4.88 -29.77
C GLY A 64 6.68 5.31 -29.00
N ASP A 65 5.49 4.92 -29.48
CA ASP A 65 4.21 5.24 -28.81
C ASP A 65 4.11 4.57 -27.44
N VAL A 66 4.57 3.32 -27.35
CA VAL A 66 4.64 2.58 -26.08
C VAL A 66 5.59 3.25 -25.11
N ALA A 67 6.79 3.65 -25.55
CA ALA A 67 7.75 4.33 -24.69
C ALA A 67 7.22 5.69 -24.20
N PHE A 68 6.63 6.49 -25.10
CA PHE A 68 6.05 7.79 -24.76
C PHE A 68 4.94 7.67 -23.71
N THR A 69 3.97 6.77 -23.93
CA THR A 69 2.87 6.55 -22.98
C THR A 69 3.35 5.95 -21.66
N THR A 70 4.29 5.01 -21.69
CA THR A 70 4.88 4.42 -20.48
C THR A 70 5.58 5.48 -19.63
N LEU A 71 6.37 6.37 -20.24
CA LEU A 71 7.01 7.48 -19.54
C LEU A 71 5.98 8.50 -19.03
N GLY A 72 4.93 8.77 -19.81
CA GLY A 72 3.81 9.61 -19.37
C GLY A 72 3.11 9.06 -18.12
N PHE A 73 2.76 7.78 -18.11
CA PHE A 73 2.17 7.11 -16.94
C PHE A 73 3.14 7.03 -15.76
N LEU A 74 4.42 6.76 -16.02
CA LEU A 74 5.46 6.79 -14.98
C LEU A 74 5.51 8.17 -14.31
N GLY A 75 5.56 9.25 -15.10
CA GLY A 75 5.55 10.62 -14.59
C GLY A 75 4.28 10.94 -13.79
N LEU A 76 3.11 10.57 -14.31
CA LEU A 76 1.83 10.74 -13.61
C LEU A 76 1.83 10.03 -12.25
N TYR A 77 2.22 8.76 -12.21
CA TYR A 77 2.28 7.99 -10.95
C TYR A 77 3.34 8.51 -9.98
N MET A 78 4.46 9.05 -10.49
CA MET A 78 5.44 9.72 -9.64
C MET A 78 4.86 10.97 -8.97
N VAL A 79 4.14 11.82 -9.71
CA VAL A 79 3.50 13.03 -9.16
C VAL A 79 2.46 12.65 -8.10
N VAL A 80 1.58 11.70 -8.41
CA VAL A 80 0.55 11.22 -7.47
C VAL A 80 1.20 10.56 -6.24
N GLY A 81 2.27 9.78 -6.44
CA GLY A 81 3.02 9.13 -5.36
C GLY A 81 3.67 10.13 -4.41
N ILE A 82 4.32 11.18 -4.94
CA ILE A 82 4.91 12.25 -4.12
C ILE A 82 3.82 13.00 -3.35
N LEU A 83 2.70 13.34 -4.00
CA LEU A 83 1.58 14.00 -3.34
C LEU A 83 1.01 13.13 -2.22
N PHE A 84 0.83 11.83 -2.45
CA PHE A 84 0.38 10.89 -1.45
C PHE A 84 1.32 10.85 -0.24
N LEU A 85 2.64 10.71 -0.46
CA LEU A 85 3.62 10.72 0.62
C LEU A 85 3.59 12.04 1.40
N TYR A 86 3.48 13.17 0.71
CA TYR A 86 3.34 14.47 1.35
C TYR A 86 2.10 14.54 2.25
N LEU A 87 0.93 14.11 1.74
CA LEU A 87 -0.32 14.13 2.50
C LEU A 87 -0.27 13.19 3.71
N VAL A 88 0.26 11.98 3.55
CA VAL A 88 0.42 11.01 4.64
C VAL A 88 1.36 11.54 5.70
N MET A 89 2.51 12.10 5.33
CA MET A 89 3.46 12.67 6.30
C MET A 89 2.88 13.89 7.02
N ARG A 90 2.11 14.72 6.31
CA ARG A 90 1.39 15.85 6.90
C ARG A 90 0.37 15.38 7.93
N GLU A 91 -0.38 14.33 7.63
CA GLU A 91 -1.41 13.80 8.52
C GLU A 91 -0.81 13.09 9.74
N ILE A 92 0.23 12.28 9.54
CA ILE A 92 0.99 11.65 10.63
C ILE A 92 1.56 12.72 11.58
N SER A 93 2.05 13.84 11.05
CA SER A 93 2.62 14.94 11.85
C SER A 93 1.57 15.74 12.62
N ARG A 94 0.33 15.81 12.12
CA ARG A 94 -0.79 16.46 12.84
C ARG A 94 -1.21 15.64 14.06
N GLY A 95 -1.13 14.33 13.96
CA GLY A 95 -1.60 13.43 15.00
C GLY A 95 -3.13 13.44 15.12
N PRO A 96 -3.70 12.54 15.95
CA PRO A 96 -5.14 12.49 16.16
C PRO A 96 -5.63 13.75 16.87
N GLU A 97 -6.73 14.34 16.38
CA GLU A 97 -7.40 15.42 17.09
C GLU A 97 -7.86 14.95 18.48
N PRO A 98 -7.70 15.77 19.54
CA PRO A 98 -8.21 15.42 20.85
C PRO A 98 -9.72 15.24 20.76
N ALA A 99 -10.22 14.13 21.30
CA ALA A 99 -11.65 13.83 21.31
C ALA A 99 -12.44 15.01 21.90
N THR A 100 -13.21 15.70 21.07
CA THR A 100 -14.08 16.79 21.50
C THR A 100 -15.05 16.26 22.58
N PRO A 101 -15.05 16.82 23.81
CA PRO A 101 -15.86 16.31 24.93
C PRO A 101 -17.38 16.43 24.78
N ALA A 102 -17.89 16.89 23.63
CA ALA A 102 -19.28 17.30 23.45
C ALA A 102 -20.30 16.15 23.56
N LEU A 103 -19.87 14.88 23.46
CA LEU A 103 -20.77 13.72 23.59
C LEU A 103 -20.80 13.13 25.01
N ALA A 104 -19.90 13.54 25.91
CA ALA A 104 -19.86 13.04 27.28
C ALA A 104 -20.88 13.72 28.21
N SER A 105 -21.24 14.99 27.95
CA SER A 105 -22.17 15.75 28.80
C SER A 105 -23.64 15.43 28.56
N THR A 106 -24.03 14.97 27.36
CA THR A 106 -25.43 14.61 27.05
C THR A 106 -25.85 13.28 27.68
N GLN A 107 -24.93 12.33 27.85
CA GLN A 107 -25.25 11.02 28.47
C GLN A 107 -25.31 11.08 30.00
N ALA A 108 -24.64 12.05 30.63
CA ALA A 108 -24.67 12.23 32.09
C ALA A 108 -25.94 12.94 32.61
N SER A 109 -26.71 13.59 31.75
CA SER A 109 -27.98 14.27 32.12
C SER A 109 -29.22 13.38 31.95
N ALA A 110 -29.08 12.16 31.43
CA ALA A 110 -30.16 11.22 31.18
C ALA A 110 -30.17 10.00 32.14
N ALA A 111 -29.30 10.01 33.16
CA ALA A 111 -29.25 9.05 34.26
C ALA A 111 -29.50 9.77 35.59
#